data_AF-V5GYK9-F1
#
_entry.id   AF-V5GYK9-F1
#
_cell.length_a   1.000
_cell.length_b   1.000
_cell.length_c   1.000
_cell.angle_alpha   90.00
_cell.angle_beta   90.00
_cell.angle_gamma   90.00
#
_symmetry.space_group_name_H-M   'P 1'
#
loop_
_entity.id
_entity.type
_entity.pdbx_description
1 polymer ?
#
loop_
_entity_poly.entity_id
_entity_poly.type
_entity_poly.pdbx_seq_one_letter_code
_entity_poly.pdbx_strand_id
1 'polypeptide(L)'
;RKAKEEESRKLIEEEEKLKKSEEEKFIQEQLLKEEAIKRQIQQALNEQTYDQFRKYAEQQYPGDPEKQGNLIRQLQDQHYIQYMQQLQAAQRDPETNKNANCDKE
;
A
#
# COMPACT_ATOMS: atom_id res chain seq x y z
N ARG A 1 26.33 -47.60 5.13
CA ARG A 1 26.22 -46.54 6.16
C ARG A 1 26.40 -45.16 5.55
N LYS A 2 27.52 -44.86 4.86
CA LYS A 2 27.75 -43.56 4.18
C LYS A 2 26.66 -43.13 3.17
N ALA A 3 26.16 -44.03 2.33
CA ALA A 3 25.13 -43.68 1.32
C ALA A 3 23.79 -43.22 1.92
N LYS A 4 23.33 -43.84 3.03
CA LYS A 4 22.10 -43.42 3.73
C LYS A 4 22.27 -42.06 4.43
N GLU A 5 23.49 -41.73 4.85
CA GLU A 5 23.80 -40.47 5.52
C GLU A 5 23.87 -39.31 4.53
N GLU A 6 24.39 -39.55 3.33
CA GLU A 6 24.40 -38.58 2.22
C GLU A 6 23.00 -38.31 1.67
N GLU A 7 22.17 -39.36 1.52
CA GLU A 7 20.77 -39.24 1.12
C GLU A 7 19.95 -38.43 2.14
N SER A 8 20.12 -38.70 3.43
CA SER A 8 19.48 -37.93 4.51
C SER A 8 19.89 -36.46 4.50
N ARG A 9 21.18 -36.15 4.24
CA ARG A 9 21.65 -34.76 4.11
C ARG A 9 21.01 -34.03 2.92
N LYS A 10 20.90 -34.69 1.76
CA LYS A 10 20.27 -34.10 0.56
C LYS A 10 18.79 -33.81 0.78
N LEU A 11 18.07 -34.70 1.46
CA LEU A 11 16.65 -34.49 1.80
C LEU A 11 16.46 -33.29 2.74
N ILE A 12 17.32 -33.13 3.74
CA ILE A 12 17.28 -31.98 4.66
C ILE A 12 17.58 -30.68 3.90
N GLU A 13 18.61 -30.66 3.06
CA GLU A 13 18.98 -29.47 2.27
C GLU A 13 17.86 -29.08 1.27
N GLU A 14 17.21 -30.05 0.64
CA GLU A 14 16.08 -29.82 -0.27
C GLU A 14 14.85 -29.29 0.49
N GLU A 15 14.55 -29.84 1.67
CA GLU A 15 13.45 -29.35 2.53
C GLU A 15 13.72 -27.93 3.04
N GLU A 16 14.94 -27.62 3.46
CA GLU A 16 15.34 -26.26 3.88
C GLU A 16 15.25 -25.27 2.72
N LYS A 17 15.67 -25.69 1.52
CA LYS A 17 15.56 -24.86 0.31
C LYS A 17 14.11 -24.62 -0.09
N LEU A 18 13.25 -25.63 0.05
CA LEU A 18 11.82 -25.50 -0.22
C LEU A 18 11.17 -24.54 0.78
N LYS A 19 11.41 -24.73 2.08
CA LYS A 19 10.91 -23.85 3.15
C LYS A 19 11.33 -22.39 2.93
N LYS A 20 12.61 -22.16 2.61
CA LYS A 20 13.11 -20.82 2.32
C LYS A 20 12.43 -20.21 1.08
N SER A 21 12.22 -20.99 0.03
CA SER A 21 11.52 -20.51 -1.17
C SER A 21 10.05 -20.18 -0.89
N GLU A 22 9.38 -20.97 -0.06
CA GLU A 22 7.99 -20.70 0.36
C GLU A 22 7.90 -19.44 1.22
N GLU A 23 8.84 -19.24 2.14
CA GLU A 23 8.93 -18.02 2.94
C GLU A 23 9.19 -16.78 2.07
N GLU A 24 10.11 -16.86 1.11
CA GLU A 24 10.36 -15.78 0.15
C GLU A 24 9.12 -15.45 -0.68
N LYS A 25 8.37 -16.46 -1.16
CA LYS A 25 7.12 -16.27 -1.89
C LYS A 25 6.06 -15.61 -1.00
N PHE A 26 5.93 -16.06 0.24
CA PHE A 26 4.99 -15.48 1.18
C PHE A 26 5.30 -13.99 1.43
N ILE A 27 6.57 -13.64 1.68
CA ILE A 27 7.00 -12.25 1.87
C ILE A 27 6.71 -11.42 0.62
N GLN A 28 7.03 -11.93 -0.58
CA GLN A 28 6.71 -11.23 -1.82
C GLN A 28 5.21 -11.00 -2.00
N GLU A 29 4.38 -11.99 -1.70
CA GLU A 29 2.93 -11.86 -1.79
C GLU A 29 2.40 -10.79 -0.83
N GLN A 30 2.93 -10.73 0.40
CA GLN A 30 2.56 -9.68 1.35
C GLN A 30 2.95 -8.28 0.85
N LEU A 31 4.17 -8.11 0.33
CA LEU A 31 4.62 -6.84 -0.23
C LEU A 31 3.75 -6.39 -1.41
N LEU A 32 3.40 -7.31 -2.31
CA LEU A 32 2.53 -7.03 -3.44
C LEU A 32 1.12 -6.61 -3.00
N LYS A 33 0.57 -7.27 -1.97
CA LYS A 33 -0.73 -6.91 -1.41
C LYS A 33 -0.70 -5.52 -0.78
N GLU A 34 0.32 -5.22 0.01
CA GLU A 34 0.48 -3.89 0.63
C GLU A 34 0.59 -2.79 -0.44
N GLU A 35 1.39 -3.03 -1.48
CA GLU A 35 1.52 -2.09 -2.58
C GLU A 35 0.20 -1.90 -3.35
N ALA A 36 -0.55 -2.98 -3.57
CA ALA A 36 -1.86 -2.91 -4.22
C ALA A 36 -2.85 -2.06 -3.41
N ILE A 37 -2.92 -2.27 -2.09
CA ILE A 37 -3.76 -1.48 -1.18
C ILE A 37 -3.35 -0.01 -1.21
N LYS A 38 -2.05 0.28 -1.13
CA LYS A 38 -1.52 1.64 -1.23
C LYS A 38 -1.95 2.33 -2.52
N ARG A 39 -1.82 1.65 -3.66
CA ARG A 39 -2.23 2.17 -4.97
C ARG A 39 -3.73 2.45 -5.02
N GLN A 40 -4.56 1.56 -4.49
CA GLN A 40 -6.01 1.77 -4.42
C GLN A 40 -6.38 3.01 -3.61
N ILE A 41 -5.75 3.21 -2.44
CA ILE A 41 -5.97 4.41 -1.61
C ILE A 41 -5.58 5.67 -2.40
N GLN A 42 -4.41 5.67 -3.04
CA GLN A 42 -3.97 6.81 -3.85
C GLN A 42 -4.93 7.11 -5.00
N GLN A 43 -5.39 6.09 -5.72
CA GLN A 43 -6.34 6.26 -6.83
C GLN A 43 -7.66 6.84 -6.34
N ALA A 44 -8.24 6.30 -5.27
CA ALA A 44 -9.49 6.79 -4.71
C ALA A 44 -9.38 8.25 -4.22
N LEU A 45 -8.30 8.60 -3.52
CA LEU A 45 -8.05 9.98 -3.09
C LEU A 45 -7.85 10.91 -4.28
N ASN A 46 -7.15 10.46 -5.32
CA ASN A 46 -6.94 11.23 -6.54
C ASN A 46 -8.27 11.49 -7.24
N GLU A 47 -9.11 10.48 -7.43
CA GLU A 47 -10.44 10.63 -8.03
C GLU A 47 -11.31 11.63 -7.24
N GLN A 48 -11.28 11.55 -5.91
CA GLN A 48 -12.03 12.45 -5.04
C GLN A 48 -11.57 13.92 -5.13
N THR A 49 -10.26 14.15 -5.28
CA THR A 49 -9.66 15.49 -5.16
C THR A 49 -9.25 16.11 -6.49
N TYR A 50 -9.28 15.35 -7.58
CA TYR A 50 -8.77 15.77 -8.89
C TYR A 50 -9.36 17.09 -9.36
N ASP A 51 -10.69 17.24 -9.33
CA ASP A 51 -11.34 18.46 -9.80
C ASP A 51 -10.97 19.69 -8.98
N GLN A 52 -10.79 19.54 -7.66
CA GLN A 52 -10.39 20.63 -6.78
C GLN A 52 -8.94 21.05 -7.08
N PHE A 53 -8.02 20.09 -7.17
CA PHE A 53 -6.62 20.37 -7.45
C PHE A 53 -6.41 20.88 -8.86
N ARG A 54 -7.17 20.38 -9.84
CA ARG A 54 -7.14 20.86 -11.21
C ARG A 54 -7.56 22.33 -11.29
N LYS A 55 -8.70 22.70 -10.67
CA LYS A 55 -9.14 24.10 -10.63
C LYS A 55 -8.12 25.01 -9.96
N TYR A 56 -7.55 24.57 -8.85
CA TYR A 56 -6.50 25.32 -8.16
C TYR A 56 -5.25 25.48 -9.04
N ALA A 57 -4.82 24.42 -9.71
CA ALA A 57 -3.66 24.44 -10.59
C ALA A 57 -3.87 25.33 -11.83
N GLU A 58 -5.06 25.30 -12.43
CA GLU A 58 -5.44 26.20 -13.53
C GLU A 58 -5.39 27.68 -13.12
N GLN A 59 -5.76 28.00 -11.87
CA GLN A 59 -5.66 29.36 -11.33
C GLN A 59 -4.21 29.81 -11.10
N GLN A 60 -3.32 28.91 -10.66
CA GLN A 60 -1.91 29.24 -10.41
C GLN A 60 -1.10 29.32 -11.71
N TYR A 61 -1.39 28.43 -12.67
CA TYR A 61 -0.64 28.26 -13.90
C TYR A 61 -1.57 28.25 -15.13
N PRO A 62 -2.28 29.35 -15.43
CA PRO A 62 -3.20 29.39 -16.56
C PRO A 62 -2.47 29.17 -17.88
N GLY A 63 -2.97 28.23 -18.70
CA GLY A 63 -2.39 27.91 -20.02
C GLY A 63 -1.10 27.09 -19.99
N ASP A 64 -0.65 26.61 -18.83
CA ASP A 64 0.57 25.80 -18.68
C ASP A 64 0.23 24.41 -18.12
N PRO A 65 -0.17 23.44 -18.98
CA PRO A 65 -0.62 22.12 -18.54
C PRO A 65 0.49 21.30 -17.86
N GLU A 66 1.77 21.58 -18.17
CA GLU A 66 2.90 20.88 -17.55
C GLU A 66 3.04 21.31 -16.08
N LYS A 67 3.04 22.62 -15.80
CA LYS A 67 3.07 23.10 -14.42
C LYS A 67 1.81 22.76 -13.65
N GLN A 68 0.65 22.76 -14.31
CA GLN A 68 -0.59 22.31 -13.70
C GLN A 68 -0.50 20.84 -13.26
N GLY A 69 -0.03 19.95 -14.14
CA GLY A 69 0.15 18.53 -13.83
C GLY A 69 1.14 18.29 -12.69
N ASN A 70 2.26 19.01 -12.69
CA ASN A 70 3.25 18.93 -11.61
C ASN A 70 2.67 19.37 -10.26
N LEU A 71 1.91 20.47 -10.24
CA LEU A 71 1.26 20.96 -9.02
C LEU A 71 0.17 20.01 -8.52
N ILE A 72 -0.67 19.47 -9.40
CA ILE A 72 -1.70 18.49 -9.04
C ILE A 72 -1.05 17.28 -8.38
N ARG A 73 0.03 16.74 -8.97
CA ARG A 73 0.75 15.60 -8.40
C ARG A 73 1.31 15.91 -7.02
N GLN A 74 1.92 17.08 -6.83
CA GLN A 74 2.42 17.49 -5.51
C GLN A 74 1.30 17.57 -4.46
N LEU A 75 0.14 18.13 -4.82
CA LEU A 75 -1.01 18.23 -3.92
C LEU A 75 -1.57 16.85 -3.57
N GLN A 76 -1.65 15.95 -4.55
CA GLN A 76 -2.07 14.56 -4.34
C GLN A 76 -1.12 13.80 -3.40
N ASP A 77 0.20 13.95 -3.59
CA ASP A 77 1.20 13.33 -2.72
C ASP A 77 1.10 13.86 -1.27
N GLN A 78 0.94 15.17 -1.09
CA GLN A 78 0.74 15.78 0.23
C GLN A 78 -0.58 15.32 0.88
N HIS A 79 -1.66 15.27 0.10
CA HIS A 79 -2.97 14.84 0.58
C HIS A 79 -2.96 13.37 1.02
N TYR A 80 -2.29 12.50 0.26
CA TYR A 80 -2.09 11.10 0.64
C TYR A 80 -1.35 10.97 1.98
N ILE A 81 -0.25 11.72 2.18
CA ILE A 81 0.51 11.68 3.44
C ILE A 81 -0.37 12.12 4.61
N GLN A 82 -1.12 13.21 4.46
CA GLN A 82 -2.04 13.71 5.49
C GLN A 82 -3.14 12.69 5.82
N TYR A 83 -3.73 12.07 4.80
CA TYR A 83 -4.75 11.03 4.96
C TYR A 83 -4.20 9.82 5.72
N MET A 84 -3.01 9.33 5.37
CA MET A 84 -2.39 8.20 6.07
C MET A 84 -2.08 8.52 7.53
N GLN A 85 -1.66 9.75 7.83
CA GLN A 85 -1.45 10.18 9.22
C GLN A 85 -2.77 10.21 10.02
N GLN A 86 -3.85 10.70 9.43
CA GLN A 86 -5.18 10.71 10.07
C GLN A 86 -5.68 9.28 10.30
N LEU A 87 -5.50 8.39 9.33
CA LEU A 87 -5.88 6.98 9.44
C LEU A 87 -5.12 6.27 10.56
N GLN A 88 -3.82 6.53 10.71
CA GLN A 88 -3.01 6.03 11.82
C GLN A 88 -3.46 6.59 13.18
N ALA A 89 -3.82 7.87 13.24
CA ALA A 89 -4.34 8.49 14.46
C ALA A 89 -5.70 7.88 14.86
N ALA A 90 -6.60 7.70 13.90
CA ALA A 90 -7.91 7.09 14.13
C ALA A 90 -7.80 5.64 14.64
N GLN A 91 -6.86 4.85 14.10
CA GLN A 91 -6.62 3.47 14.57
C GLN A 91 -6.09 3.39 16.00
N ARG A 92 -5.45 4.47 16.51
CA ARG A 92 -4.95 4.53 17.89
C ARG A 92 -6.01 4.95 18.91
N ASP A 93 -7.15 5.45 18.45
CA ASP A 93 -8.25 5.88 19.31
C ASP A 93 -9.29 4.75 19.45
N PRO A 94 -9.40 4.09 20.63
CA PRO A 94 -10.31 2.98 20.84
C PRO A 94 -11.81 3.35 20.82
N GLU A 95 -12.19 4.64 20.76
CA GLU A 95 -13.60 5.03 20.70
C GLU A 95 -14.21 5.04 19.30
N THR A 96 -13.41 5.11 18.23
CA THR A 96 -13.95 5.11 16.85
C THR A 96 -14.41 3.74 16.36
N ASN A 97 -13.93 2.65 16.97
CA ASN A 97 -14.30 1.28 16.58
C ASN A 97 -15.67 0.81 17.13
N LYS A 98 -16.41 1.67 17.86
CA LYS A 98 -17.78 1.37 18.30
C LYS A 98 -18.86 1.84 17.32
N ASN A 99 -18.56 2.79 16.45
CA ASN A 99 -19.56 3.39 15.55
C ASN A 99 -19.63 2.73 14.16
N ALA A 100 -18.76 1.78 13.83
CA ALA A 100 -18.83 1.04 12.57
C ALA A 100 -19.71 -0.22 12.62
N ASN A 101 -20.30 -0.53 13.78
CA ASN A 101 -21.12 -1.75 13.98
C ASN A 101 -22.55 -1.44 14.46
N CYS A 102 -23.10 -0.28 14.07
CA CYS A 102 -24.47 0.13 14.42
C CYS A 102 -25.40 0.32 13.21
N ASP A 103 -24.96 -0.03 11.99
CA ASP A 103 -25.81 0.03 10.78
C ASP A 103 -25.77 -1.28 10.00
N LYS A 104 -26.21 -2.35 10.66
CA LYS A 104 -26.87 -3.48 9.98
C LYS A 104 -28.16 -3.76 10.74
N GLU A 105 -29.22 -3.09 10.29
CA GLU A 105 -30.62 -3.49 10.56
C GLU A 105 -30.85 -4.97 10.25
#